data_AF-A0A7X7KCL1-F1
#
_entry.id   AF-A0A7X7KCL1-F1
#
_cell.length_a   1.000
_cell.length_b   1.000
_cell.length_c   1.000
_cell.angle_alpha   90.00
_cell.angle_beta   90.00
_cell.angle_gamma   90.00
#
_symmetry.space_group_name_H-M   'P 1'
#
loop_
_entity.id
_entity.type
_entity.pdbx_description
1 polymer ?
#
loop_
_entity_poly.entity_id
_entity_poly.type
_entity_poly.pdbx_seq_one_letter_code
_entity_poly.pdbx_strand_id
1 'polypeptide(L)'
;MIDTQTETIITLTEAARLLPRRRAGRPVHVSCLYRWAQIGCRGVRLEIVQIGGTKCTSREAMQRFFGRLTAQANGQPVAPPPRSKSRQRQIDAAEKRLAAAGI
;
A
#
# COMPACT_ATOMS: atom_id res chain seq x y z
N MET A 1 4.05 -3.15 -6.46
CA MET A 1 3.57 -2.16 -7.43
C MET A 1 2.54 -2.86 -8.29
N ILE A 2 1.42 -2.20 -8.60
CA ILE A 2 0.34 -2.78 -9.40
C ILE A 2 0.79 -2.90 -10.86
N ASP A 3 0.58 -4.08 -11.46
CA ASP A 3 0.71 -4.31 -12.90
C ASP A 3 -0.68 -4.28 -13.55
N THR A 4 -0.90 -3.29 -14.43
CA THR A 4 -2.21 -3.08 -15.07
C THR A 4 -2.52 -4.06 -16.19
N GLN A 5 -1.55 -4.86 -16.65
CA GLN A 5 -1.75 -5.85 -17.71
C GLN A 5 -2.18 -7.21 -17.16
N THR A 6 -1.78 -7.52 -15.92
CA THR A 6 -2.00 -8.86 -15.33
C THR A 6 -2.95 -8.85 -14.13
N GLU A 7 -3.08 -7.73 -13.42
CA GLU A 7 -3.91 -7.65 -12.21
C GLU A 7 -5.33 -7.17 -12.50
N THR A 8 -6.30 -7.59 -11.68
CA THR A 8 -7.70 -7.19 -11.82
C THR A 8 -7.92 -5.81 -11.20
N ILE A 9 -7.85 -4.76 -12.02
CA ILE A 9 -7.99 -3.37 -11.58
C ILE A 9 -9.43 -3.02 -11.25
N ILE A 10 -9.64 -2.37 -10.11
CA ILE A 10 -10.93 -1.91 -9.59
C ILE A 10 -10.79 -0.56 -8.92
N THR A 11 -11.84 0.26 -8.95
CA THR A 11 -11.89 1.51 -8.19
C THR A 11 -11.89 1.25 -6.68
N LEU A 12 -11.52 2.25 -5.87
CA LEU A 12 -11.62 2.11 -4.40
C LEU A 12 -13.07 1.90 -3.93
N THR A 13 -14.06 2.43 -4.65
CA THR A 13 -15.47 2.22 -4.33
C THR A 13 -15.90 0.78 -4.57
N GLU A 14 -15.49 0.17 -5.69
CA GLU A 14 -15.76 -1.24 -5.98
C GLU A 14 -15.04 -2.16 -5.00
N ALA A 15 -13.77 -1.87 -4.70
CA ALA A 15 -13.00 -2.60 -3.71
C ALA A 15 -13.69 -2.63 -2.33
N ALA A 16 -14.27 -1.52 -1.89
CA ALA A 16 -15.01 -1.45 -0.61
C ALA A 16 -16.23 -2.39 -0.58
N ARG A 17 -16.90 -2.61 -1.71
CA ARG A 17 -18.06 -3.51 -1.83
C ARG A 17 -17.69 -4.98 -1.82
N LEU A 18 -16.45 -5.33 -2.19
CA LEU A 18 -15.94 -6.70 -2.16
C LEU A 18 -15.54 -7.16 -0.76
N LEU A 19 -15.37 -6.23 0.19
CA LEU A 19 -14.93 -6.57 1.54
C LEU A 19 -16.08 -7.14 2.38
N PRO A 20 -15.76 -8.07 3.30
CA PRO A 20 -16.77 -8.63 4.20
C PRO A 20 -17.39 -7.53 5.07
N ARG A 21 -18.68 -7.69 5.36
CA ARG A 21 -19.39 -6.88 6.36
C ARG A 21 -18.77 -7.14 7.74
N ARG A 22 -18.60 -6.09 8.53
CA ARG A 22 -17.97 -6.15 9.86
C ARG A 22 -18.92 -5.72 10.95
N ARG A 23 -18.45 -4.92 11.93
CA ARG A 23 -19.17 -4.50 13.14
C ARG A 23 -20.63 -4.13 12.82
N ALA A 24 -21.57 -4.82 13.48
CA ALA A 24 -23.00 -4.67 13.28
C ALA A 24 -23.49 -4.90 11.83
N GLY A 25 -22.86 -5.80 11.07
CA GLY A 25 -23.25 -6.14 9.70
C GLY A 25 -23.00 -5.03 8.67
N ARG A 26 -22.27 -3.98 9.05
CA ARG A 26 -22.02 -2.81 8.19
C ARG A 26 -20.87 -3.08 7.21
N PRO A 27 -21.01 -2.66 5.94
CA PRO A 27 -19.92 -2.75 4.97
C PRO A 27 -18.76 -1.82 5.37
N VAL A 28 -17.58 -2.09 4.82
CA VAL A 28 -16.44 -1.18 4.95
C VAL A 28 -16.73 0.08 4.13
N HIS A 29 -16.68 1.25 4.77
CA HIS A 29 -16.88 2.51 4.06
C HIS A 29 -15.68 2.82 3.15
N VAL A 30 -15.93 3.40 1.97
CA VAL A 30 -14.88 3.71 0.98
C VAL A 30 -13.78 4.63 1.54
N SER A 31 -14.11 5.53 2.47
CA SER A 31 -13.12 6.39 3.15
C SER A 31 -12.03 5.58 3.87
N CYS A 32 -12.32 4.34 4.27
CA CYS A 32 -11.33 3.43 4.84
C CYS A 32 -10.22 3.10 3.83
N LEU A 33 -10.59 2.82 2.57
CA LEU A 33 -9.65 2.49 1.50
C LEU A 33 -8.86 3.72 1.07
N TYR A 34 -9.49 4.90 0.98
CA TYR A 34 -8.77 6.15 0.74
C TYR A 34 -7.70 6.40 1.82
N ARG A 35 -8.06 6.20 3.09
CA ARG A 35 -7.11 6.30 4.21
C ARG A 35 -5.98 5.27 4.09
N TRP A 36 -6.29 4.02 3.77
CA TRP A 36 -5.28 2.98 3.56
C TRP A 36 -4.32 3.29 2.41
N ALA A 37 -4.80 3.93 1.34
CA ALA A 37 -3.96 4.36 0.23
C ALA A 37 -3.07 5.56 0.60
N GLN A 38 -3.64 6.57 1.29
CA GLN A 38 -2.96 7.82 1.60
C GLN A 38 -1.95 7.68 2.74
N ILE A 39 -2.40 7.21 3.89
CA ILE A 39 -1.59 7.16 5.12
C ILE A 39 -1.28 5.72 5.55
N GLY A 40 -2.07 4.74 5.11
CA GLY A 40 -1.91 3.34 5.49
C GLY A 40 -2.75 2.93 6.70
N CYS A 41 -2.49 1.71 7.14
CA CYS A 41 -3.02 1.11 8.35
C CYS A 41 -1.88 0.38 9.04
N ARG A 42 -1.60 0.73 10.30
CA ARG A 42 -0.49 0.13 11.07
C ARG A 42 0.87 0.20 10.34
N GLY A 43 1.10 1.21 9.49
CA GLY A 43 2.34 1.34 8.70
C GLY A 43 2.37 0.53 7.39
N VAL A 44 1.34 -0.26 7.08
CA VAL A 44 1.15 -0.89 5.77
C VAL A 44 0.27 0.01 4.91
N ARG A 45 0.68 0.31 3.67
CA ARG A 45 -0.10 1.12 2.72
C ARG A 45 -0.69 0.25 1.61
N LEU A 46 -1.93 0.55 1.22
CA LEU A 46 -2.58 -0.08 0.08
C LEU A 46 -1.98 0.47 -1.21
N GLU A 47 -1.59 -0.42 -2.12
CA GLU A 47 -1.08 -0.02 -3.43
C GLU A 47 -2.23 0.55 -4.28
N ILE A 48 -1.92 1.64 -5.00
CA ILE A 48 -2.86 2.31 -5.89
C ILE A 48 -2.21 2.64 -7.22
N VAL A 49 -3.04 2.75 -8.26
CA VAL A 49 -2.71 3.28 -9.57
C VAL A 49 -3.69 4.40 -9.92
N GLN A 50 -3.21 5.44 -10.60
CA GLN A 50 -4.03 6.56 -11.05
C GLN A 50 -4.46 6.30 -12.49
N ILE A 51 -5.76 6.21 -12.76
CA ILE A 51 -6.32 5.96 -14.10
C ILE A 51 -7.39 7.04 -14.37
N GLY A 52 -7.14 7.90 -15.36
CA GLY A 52 -8.09 8.94 -15.75
C GLY A 52 -8.56 9.85 -14.60
N GLY A 53 -7.66 10.20 -13.66
CA GLY A 53 -8.01 11.03 -12.50
C GLY A 53 -8.64 10.25 -11.32
N THR A 54 -8.91 8.96 -11.48
CA THR A 54 -9.47 8.10 -10.42
C THR A 54 -8.37 7.23 -9.80
N LYS A 55 -8.43 7.07 -8.48
CA LYS A 55 -7.58 6.11 -7.75
C LYS A 55 -8.19 4.73 -7.85
N CYS A 56 -7.42 3.81 -8.40
CA CYS A 56 -7.76 2.41 -8.50
C CYS A 56 -6.77 1.57 -7.67
N THR A 57 -7.20 0.38 -7.30
CA THR A 57 -6.36 -0.67 -6.73
C THR A 57 -6.61 -1.96 -7.53
N SER A 58 -6.06 -3.07 -7.08
CA SER A 58 -6.34 -4.38 -7.67
C SER A 58 -6.72 -5.40 -6.59
N ARG A 59 -7.35 -6.51 -6.99
CA ARG A 59 -7.67 -7.61 -6.07
C ARG A 59 -6.40 -8.20 -5.45
N GLU A 60 -5.35 -8.29 -6.25
CA GLU A 60 -4.04 -8.80 -5.91
C GLU A 60 -3.31 -7.85 -4.94
N ALA A 61 -3.42 -6.53 -5.17
CA ALA A 61 -2.91 -5.52 -4.23
C ALA A 61 -3.61 -5.57 -2.88
N MET A 62 -4.93 -5.78 -2.85
CA MET A 62 -5.67 -5.99 -1.60
C MET A 62 -5.19 -7.24 -0.87
N GLN A 63 -4.98 -8.35 -1.59
CA GLN A 63 -4.45 -9.58 -1.01
C GLN A 63 -3.08 -9.35 -0.36
N ARG A 64 -2.15 -8.69 -1.08
CA ARG A 64 -0.82 -8.32 -0.54
C ARG A 64 -0.96 -7.42 0.69
N PHE A 65 -1.84 -6.42 0.63
CA PHE A 65 -2.08 -5.49 1.72
C PHE A 65 -2.56 -6.21 3.00
N PHE A 66 -3.57 -7.07 2.88
CA PHE A 66 -4.08 -7.84 4.02
C PHE A 66 -3.06 -8.85 4.54
N GLY A 67 -2.33 -9.54 3.66
CA GLY A 67 -1.25 -10.44 4.06
C GLY A 67 -0.19 -9.74 4.93
N ARG A 68 0.22 -8.54 4.54
CA ARG A 68 1.19 -7.73 5.31
C ARG A 68 0.61 -7.24 6.64
N LEU A 69 -0.66 -6.85 6.69
CA LEU A 69 -1.32 -6.49 7.94
C LEU A 69 -1.40 -7.67 8.91
N THR A 70 -1.72 -8.86 8.39
CA THR A 70 -1.80 -10.09 9.20
C THR A 70 -0.42 -10.49 9.73
N ALA A 71 0.61 -10.49 8.87
CA ALA A 71 1.97 -10.77 9.29
C ALA A 71 2.44 -9.81 10.40
N GLN A 72 2.18 -8.51 10.24
CA GLN A 72 2.50 -7.52 11.27
C GLN A 72 1.73 -7.73 12.58
N ALA A 73 0.43 -8.03 12.49
CA ALA A 73 -0.39 -8.31 13.68
C ALA A 73 0.11 -9.52 14.47
N ASN A 74 0.72 -10.49 13.77
CA ASN A 74 1.32 -11.69 14.36
C ASN A 74 2.79 -11.49 14.77
N GLY A 75 3.32 -10.26 14.71
CA GLY A 75 4.72 -9.98 15.05
C GLY A 75 5.75 -10.55 14.06
N GLN A 76 5.32 -10.98 12.88
CA GLN A 76 6.24 -11.50 11.87
C GLN A 76 6.98 -10.35 11.20
N PRO A 77 8.29 -10.53 10.88
CA PRO A 77 9.04 -9.54 10.14
C PRO A 77 8.42 -9.37 8.75
N VAL A 78 7.74 -8.23 8.55
CA VAL A 78 7.22 -7.86 7.24
C VAL A 78 8.38 -7.26 6.45
N ALA A 79 8.75 -7.90 5.35
CA ALA A 79 9.71 -7.31 4.42
C ALA A 79 9.29 -5.87 4.09
N PRO A 80 10.18 -4.87 4.24
CA PRO A 80 9.85 -3.50 3.92
C PRO A 80 9.38 -3.42 2.46
N PRO A 81 8.44 -2.51 2.13
CA PRO A 81 8.03 -2.37 0.74
C PRO A 81 9.27 -2.04 -0.10
N PRO A 82 9.32 -2.46 -1.38
CA PRO A 82 10.41 -2.08 -2.27
C PRO A 82 10.56 -0.56 -2.23
N ARG A 83 11.77 -0.09 -1.91
CA ARG A 83 12.06 1.34 -1.78
C ARG A 83 11.75 2.02 -3.11
N SER A 84 11.05 3.16 -3.08
CA SER A 84 10.86 3.93 -4.32
C SER A 84 12.21 4.37 -4.87
N LYS A 85 12.35 4.48 -6.20
CA LYS A 85 13.59 4.96 -6.83
C LYS A 85 14.05 6.31 -6.27
N SER A 86 13.11 7.19 -5.92
CA SER A 86 13.39 8.48 -5.28
C SER A 86 13.97 8.31 -3.88
N ARG A 87 13.36 7.45 -3.04
CA ARG A 87 13.87 7.15 -1.71
C ARG A 87 15.25 6.49 -1.76
N GLN A 88 15.48 5.62 -2.75
CA GLN A 88 16.78 5.01 -2.97
C GLN A 88 17.84 6.09 -3.28
N ARG A 89 17.56 6.99 -4.23
CA ARG A 89 18.46 8.10 -4.57
C ARG A 89 18.75 9.03 -3.39
N GLN A 90 17.76 9.29 -2.53
CA GLN A 90 17.94 10.10 -1.32
C GLN A 90 18.87 9.42 -0.31
N ILE A 91 18.76 8.10 -0.16
CA ILE A 91 19.65 7.30 0.68
C ILE A 91 21.06 7.31 0.09
N ASP A 92 21.21 7.01 -1.20
CA ASP A 92 22.52 7.00 -1.87
C ASP A 92 23.20 8.38 -1.78
N ALA A 93 22.42 9.47 -1.90
CA ALA A 93 22.92 10.83 -1.74
C ALA A 93 23.25 11.19 -0.29
N ALA A 94 22.58 10.58 0.69
CA ALA A 94 22.91 10.74 2.11
C ALA A 94 24.20 9.97 2.45
N GLU A 95 24.34 8.73 1.98
CA GLU A 95 25.54 7.91 2.14
C GLU A 95 26.77 8.59 1.52
N LYS A 96 26.63 9.17 0.32
CA LYS A 96 27.72 9.97 -0.30
C LYS A 96 28.11 11.19 0.52
N ARG A 97 27.15 11.88 1.15
CA ARG A 97 27.45 13.03 2.02
C ARG A 97 28.14 12.61 3.31
N LEU A 98 27.74 11.48 3.89
CA LEU A 98 28.36 10.92 5.08
C LEU A 98 29.82 10.52 4.78
N ALA A 99 30.03 9.81 3.67
CA ALA A 99 31.36 9.44 3.20
C ALA A 99 32.25 10.66 2.91
N ALA A 100 31.70 11.72 2.31
CA ALA A 100 32.44 12.97 2.07
C ALA A 100 32.74 13.74 3.36
N ALA A 101 31.93 13.58 4.41
CA ALA A 101 32.14 14.17 5.73
C ALA A 101 33.10 13.35 6.60
N GLY A 102 33.50 12.14 6.17
CA GLY A 102 34.49 11.31 6.85
C GLY A 102 34.01 10.68 8.17
N ILE A 103 32.70 10.49 8.32
CA ILE A 103 32.06 9.80 9.46
C ILE A 103 31.30 8.57 8.94
#